data_AF-A0AAE9DSI3-F1
#
_entry.id   AF-A0AAE9DSI3-F1
#
_cell.length_a   1.000
_cell.length_b   1.000
_cell.length_c   1.000
_cell.angle_alpha   90.00
_cell.angle_beta   90.00
_cell.angle_gamma   90.00
#
_symmetry.space_group_name_H-M   'P 1'
#
loop_
_entity.id
_entity.type
_entity.pdbx_description
1 polymer ?
#
loop_
_entity_poly.entity_id
_entity_poly.type
_entity_poly.pdbx_seq_one_letter_code
_entity_poly.pdbx_strand_id
1 'polypeptide(L)'
;MMDSRSSSYQFKAIEANFRQLKEQIIFLRNAKSNRLWFHQFDKFGDKAMESLQNTLISLGRDRRFSAATSLFADNAYLMKEAIVFYHRYDRQMLGAAVSCSFIAWIALVISFLNSSSQRISYTLLVPHRVFVTPFLCSIAFSIYCSLSFSQTVYIILPIYLISILENHSGLMKYVRERSVTFFAQPDWLNKLVSKELFAKPFLTCIGFIITVGIFVLTFVDRAFLAAVFVLLMFLPQFYSDAIVSYWSKTWMLTCLILCIFPFLPAVGVSTQLPLCILSPLITAAICHRLSRRPCLARLQELLKIMVYVHSTVAVFLAVVNYGFDKPPSIARWVSWVSIPLSLVAPSLLSGPYILDRLVAYSLCFYVPYTLLSISYESMFVIVFLFLLAMFVRFEFGHLSDVELFQLKIDSTKVATGGYVEVRRTVVCVSFVLCTLFGTGNFASINSFNPSTLNLFISVFSPFIMAILLILKLLIPILLVSSAFASIIRFDPESIQRLCCFSLIFTDFMSMCFFHQLKDDGSWLDIGMSISQFIVSMCISLALLVLLSISSHLMAFDLLRKAATPRLSQEIESVNRSLLSDDEAA
;
A
#
# COMPACT_ATOMS: atom_id res chain seq x y z
N MET A 1 -35.20 3.90 55.97
CA MET A 1 -33.89 4.46 56.40
C MET A 1 -32.70 3.95 55.57
N MET A 2 -32.68 2.69 55.11
CA MET A 2 -31.63 2.22 54.19
C MET A 2 -31.71 2.90 52.81
N ASP A 3 -32.91 3.07 52.24
CA ASP A 3 -33.09 3.76 50.94
C ASP A 3 -32.70 5.24 50.96
N SER A 4 -32.94 5.95 52.07
CA SER A 4 -32.54 7.36 52.20
C SER A 4 -31.02 7.53 52.32
N ARG A 5 -30.32 6.51 52.85
CA ARG A 5 -28.85 6.50 52.93
C ARG A 5 -28.24 6.17 51.57
N SER A 6 -28.82 5.22 50.82
CA SER A 6 -28.35 4.90 49.47
C SER A 6 -28.58 6.07 48.50
N SER A 7 -29.74 6.72 48.55
CA SER A 7 -30.05 7.89 47.71
C SER A 7 -29.15 9.09 48.04
N SER A 8 -28.80 9.28 49.31
CA SER A 8 -27.87 10.34 49.72
C SER A 8 -26.44 10.07 49.22
N TYR A 9 -26.00 8.81 49.24
CA TYR A 9 -24.70 8.43 48.68
C TYR A 9 -24.66 8.62 47.16
N GLN A 10 -25.71 8.20 46.45
CA GLN A 10 -25.84 8.41 45.00
C GLN A 10 -25.77 9.90 44.63
N PHE A 11 -26.48 10.76 45.37
CA PHE A 11 -26.40 12.20 45.16
C PHE A 11 -24.99 12.75 45.35
N LYS A 12 -24.27 12.35 46.42
CA LYS A 12 -22.88 12.77 46.65
C LYS A 12 -21.95 12.33 45.51
N ALA A 13 -22.12 11.11 44.99
CA ALA A 13 -21.33 10.61 43.87
C ALA A 13 -21.61 11.41 42.59
N ILE A 14 -22.86 11.75 42.33
CA ILE A 14 -23.27 12.56 41.18
C ILE A 14 -22.75 13.99 41.29
N GLU A 15 -22.82 14.60 42.47
CA GLU A 15 -22.26 15.92 42.71
C GLU A 15 -20.74 15.94 42.48
N ALA A 16 -20.02 14.90 42.92
CA ALA A 16 -18.59 14.75 42.66
C ALA A 16 -18.31 14.60 41.14
N ASN A 17 -19.07 13.77 40.44
CA ASN A 17 -18.95 13.60 38.98
C ASN A 17 -19.23 14.91 38.23
N PHE A 18 -20.28 15.64 38.63
CA PHE A 18 -20.61 16.95 38.05
C PHE A 18 -19.46 17.94 38.24
N ARG A 19 -18.91 18.03 39.46
CA ARG A 19 -17.75 18.90 39.75
C ARG A 19 -16.54 18.51 38.90
N GLN A 20 -16.24 17.22 38.77
CA GLN A 20 -15.14 16.73 37.95
C GLN A 20 -15.31 17.12 36.47
N LEU A 21 -16.48 16.86 35.89
CA LEU A 21 -16.76 17.21 34.49
C LEU A 21 -16.72 18.73 34.26
N LYS A 22 -17.27 19.51 35.21
CA LYS A 22 -17.22 20.97 35.19
C LYS A 22 -15.77 21.48 35.18
N GLU A 23 -14.93 20.99 36.09
CA GLU A 23 -13.52 21.40 36.15
C GLU A 23 -12.75 21.04 34.88
N GLN A 24 -12.99 19.85 34.32
CA GLN A 24 -12.39 19.45 33.05
C GLN A 24 -12.76 20.40 31.90
N ILE A 25 -14.04 20.78 31.81
CA ILE A 25 -14.52 21.71 30.79
C ILE A 25 -13.88 23.09 30.97
N ILE A 26 -13.85 23.62 32.19
CA ILE A 26 -13.24 24.92 32.49
C ILE A 26 -11.75 24.92 32.16
N PHE A 27 -11.03 23.86 32.54
CA PHE A 27 -9.60 23.71 32.24
C PHE A 27 -9.33 23.70 30.73
N LEU A 28 -10.03 22.84 29.98
CA LEU A 28 -9.86 22.72 28.53
C LEU A 28 -10.24 24.01 27.80
N ARG A 29 -11.30 24.68 28.25
CA ARG A 29 -11.77 25.95 27.71
C ARG A 29 -10.75 27.06 27.94
N ASN A 30 -10.27 27.22 29.18
CA ASN A 30 -9.30 28.27 29.53
C ASN A 30 -7.97 28.10 28.78
N ALA A 31 -7.59 26.86 28.46
CA ALA A 31 -6.44 26.59 27.60
C ALA A 31 -6.61 27.09 26.15
N LYS A 32 -7.85 27.34 25.71
CA LYS A 32 -8.20 27.74 24.33
C LYS A 32 -8.80 29.14 24.23
N SER A 33 -9.21 29.75 25.34
CA SER A 33 -9.94 31.02 25.39
C SER A 33 -9.14 32.23 24.92
N ASN A 34 -7.81 32.18 24.96
CA ASN A 34 -6.95 33.31 24.57
C ASN A 34 -6.87 33.54 23.05
N ARG A 35 -7.56 32.71 22.26
CA ARG A 35 -7.48 32.69 20.79
C ARG A 35 -8.56 33.58 20.17
N LEU A 36 -8.20 34.36 19.16
CA LEU A 36 -9.10 35.31 18.48
C LEU A 36 -10.38 34.67 17.90
N TRP A 37 -10.27 33.45 17.38
CA TRP A 37 -11.37 32.65 16.81
C TRP A 37 -11.89 31.62 17.81
N PHE A 38 -11.85 31.92 19.10
CA PHE A 38 -12.41 31.05 20.13
C PHE A 38 -13.94 31.04 20.05
N HIS A 39 -14.53 29.86 19.87
CA HIS A 39 -15.97 29.66 19.95
C HIS A 39 -16.32 28.77 21.16
N GLN A 40 -17.31 29.21 21.94
CA GLN A 40 -17.85 28.42 23.05
C GLN A 40 -18.78 27.33 22.51
N PHE A 41 -18.98 26.27 23.30
CA PHE A 41 -19.89 25.20 22.92
C PHE A 41 -21.35 25.66 23.01
N ASP A 42 -22.01 25.79 21.85
CA ASP A 42 -23.34 26.43 21.72
C ASP A 42 -24.45 25.74 22.52
N LYS A 43 -24.40 24.41 22.65
CA LYS A 43 -25.48 23.64 23.32
C LYS A 43 -25.41 23.68 24.84
N PHE A 44 -24.24 23.96 25.43
CA PHE A 44 -24.03 23.91 26.87
C PHE A 44 -23.01 24.96 27.33
N GLY A 45 -23.46 26.20 27.42
CA GLY A 45 -22.65 27.34 27.84
C GLY A 45 -22.57 27.55 29.36
N ASP A 46 -21.80 28.55 29.78
CA ASP A 46 -21.51 28.84 31.19
C ASP A 46 -22.76 29.09 32.03
N LYS A 47 -23.72 29.84 31.49
CA LYS A 47 -25.00 30.12 32.17
C LYS A 47 -25.81 28.84 32.41
N ALA A 48 -25.77 27.91 31.46
CA ALA A 48 -26.46 26.62 31.60
C ALA A 48 -25.76 25.75 32.66
N MET A 49 -24.43 25.76 32.68
CA MET A 49 -23.63 25.03 33.68
C MET A 49 -23.81 25.58 35.10
N GLU A 50 -23.82 26.90 35.26
CA GLU A 50 -24.11 27.56 36.54
C GLU A 50 -25.56 27.33 36.99
N SER A 51 -26.52 27.42 36.06
CA SER A 51 -27.93 27.11 36.32
C SER A 51 -28.10 25.68 36.81
N LEU A 52 -27.47 24.71 36.13
CA LEU A 52 -27.49 23.28 36.50
C LEU A 52 -26.88 23.06 37.88
N GLN A 53 -25.75 23.72 38.19
CA GLN A 53 -25.13 23.65 39.50
C GLN A 53 -26.07 24.19 40.60
N ASN A 54 -26.69 25.35 40.36
CA ASN A 54 -27.58 25.99 41.33
C ASN A 54 -28.83 25.13 41.58
N THR A 55 -29.40 24.52 40.53
CA THR A 55 -30.53 23.59 40.66
C THR A 55 -30.14 22.31 41.41
N LEU A 56 -28.98 21.71 41.10
CA LEU A 56 -28.45 20.55 41.83
C LEU A 56 -28.27 20.84 43.33
N ILE A 57 -27.72 22.01 43.68
CA ILE A 57 -27.55 22.43 45.09
C ILE A 57 -28.92 22.63 45.76
N SER A 58 -29.90 23.24 45.09
CA SER A 58 -31.24 23.44 45.64
C SER A 58 -31.96 22.10 45.91
N LEU A 59 -31.93 21.16 44.96
CA LEU A 59 -32.53 19.84 45.10
C LEU A 59 -31.84 19.00 46.18
N GLY A 60 -30.52 19.17 46.34
CA GLY A 60 -29.76 18.58 47.44
C GLY A 60 -30.18 19.09 48.82
N ARG A 61 -30.42 20.41 48.96
CA ARG A 61 -30.94 21.02 50.19
C ARG A 61 -32.35 20.51 50.52
N ASP A 62 -33.21 20.39 49.51
CA ASP A 62 -34.58 19.92 49.64
C ASP A 62 -34.69 18.39 49.83
N ARG A 63 -33.57 17.68 49.90
CA ARG A 63 -33.46 16.21 50.00
C ARG A 63 -34.17 15.45 48.87
N ARG A 64 -34.37 16.08 47.71
CA ARG A 64 -34.97 15.47 46.51
C ARG A 64 -33.90 14.78 45.64
N PHE A 65 -33.26 13.75 46.20
CA PHE A 65 -32.09 13.11 45.61
C PHE A 65 -32.37 12.39 44.27
N SER A 66 -33.55 11.80 44.11
CA SER A 66 -33.94 11.13 42.86
C SER A 66 -34.07 12.11 41.69
N ALA A 67 -34.71 13.25 41.92
CA ALA A 67 -34.87 14.30 40.90
C ALA A 67 -33.54 14.96 40.51
N ALA A 68 -32.63 15.15 41.48
CA ALA A 68 -31.28 15.63 41.20
C ALA A 68 -30.49 14.62 40.33
N THR A 69 -30.67 13.33 40.60
CA THR A 69 -30.02 12.25 39.87
C THR A 69 -30.49 12.18 38.42
N SER A 70 -31.81 12.25 38.20
CA SER A 70 -32.36 12.29 36.84
C SER A 70 -31.92 13.56 36.09
N LEU A 71 -31.96 14.72 36.74
CA LEU A 71 -31.53 15.99 36.13
C LEU A 71 -30.06 15.95 35.67
N PHE A 72 -29.17 15.37 36.46
CA PHE A 72 -27.78 15.20 36.04
C PHE A 72 -27.65 14.19 34.90
N ALA A 73 -28.35 13.05 34.97
CA ALA A 73 -28.31 12.04 33.91
C ALA A 73 -28.76 12.62 32.56
N ASP A 74 -29.80 13.46 32.57
CA ASP A 74 -30.31 14.14 31.39
C ASP A 74 -29.33 15.18 30.81
N ASN A 75 -28.42 15.74 31.61
CA ASN A 75 -27.44 16.74 31.15
C ASN A 75 -26.01 16.20 30.99
N ALA A 76 -25.71 15.02 31.53
CA ALA A 76 -24.36 14.47 31.55
C ALA A 76 -23.82 14.22 30.13
N TYR A 77 -24.68 13.89 29.17
CA TYR A 77 -24.25 13.70 27.77
C TYR A 77 -23.80 15.02 27.13
N LEU A 78 -24.45 16.15 27.44
CA LEU A 78 -24.06 17.48 26.95
C LEU A 78 -22.71 17.92 27.50
N MET A 79 -22.44 17.63 28.78
CA MET A 79 -21.12 17.90 29.38
C MET A 79 -20.02 17.06 28.72
N LYS A 80 -20.29 15.77 28.43
CA LYS A 80 -19.34 14.92 27.71
C LYS A 80 -19.10 15.43 26.28
N GLU A 81 -20.15 15.83 25.57
CA GLU A 81 -20.03 16.41 24.22
C GLU A 81 -19.19 17.71 24.24
N ALA A 82 -19.36 18.55 25.26
CA ALA A 82 -18.54 19.75 25.46
C ALA A 82 -17.05 19.43 25.69
N ILE A 83 -16.74 18.40 26.48
CA ILE A 83 -15.35 17.92 26.69
C ILE A 83 -14.74 17.47 25.36
N VAL A 84 -15.47 16.65 24.59
CA VAL A 84 -15.03 16.16 23.28
C VAL A 84 -14.82 17.32 22.31
N PHE A 85 -15.70 18.31 22.31
CA PHE A 85 -15.57 19.53 21.49
C PHE A 85 -14.25 20.26 21.78
N TYR A 86 -13.92 20.53 23.05
CA TYR A 86 -12.68 21.23 23.39
C TYR A 86 -11.42 20.39 23.15
N HIS A 87 -11.48 19.07 23.29
CA HIS A 87 -10.39 18.19 22.88
C HIS A 87 -10.15 18.21 21.36
N ARG A 88 -11.23 18.26 20.57
CA ARG A 88 -11.18 18.29 19.10
C ARG A 88 -11.00 19.69 18.51
N TYR A 89 -10.89 20.73 19.33
CA TYR A 89 -10.83 22.12 18.89
C TYR A 89 -9.76 22.38 17.83
N ASP A 90 -8.57 21.80 18.04
CA ASP A 90 -7.42 21.97 17.14
C ASP A 90 -7.42 21.00 15.95
N ARG A 91 -8.35 20.03 15.90
CA ARG A 91 -8.32 18.92 14.93
C ARG A 91 -8.43 19.41 13.49
N GLN A 92 -9.30 20.37 13.20
CA GLN A 92 -9.48 20.91 11.84
C GLN A 92 -8.25 21.70 11.39
N MET A 93 -7.70 22.55 12.25
CA MET A 93 -6.50 23.34 11.95
C MET A 93 -5.29 22.45 11.69
N LEU A 94 -5.00 21.50 12.58
CA LEU A 94 -3.91 20.55 12.36
C LEU A 94 -4.18 19.63 11.18
N GLY A 95 -5.43 19.23 10.96
CA GLY A 95 -5.81 18.43 9.80
C GLY A 95 -5.55 19.16 8.47
N ALA A 96 -5.83 20.46 8.42
CA ALA A 96 -5.49 21.31 7.28
C ALA A 96 -3.97 21.43 7.09
N ALA A 97 -3.19 21.60 8.17
CA ALA A 97 -1.73 21.66 8.09
C ALA A 97 -1.12 20.35 7.57
N VAL A 98 -1.62 19.20 8.03
CA VAL A 98 -1.22 17.88 7.53
C VAL A 98 -1.63 17.71 6.06
N SER A 99 -2.83 18.13 5.68
CA SER A 99 -3.27 18.14 4.27
C SER A 99 -2.35 18.95 3.36
N CYS A 100 -1.99 20.16 3.78
CA CYS A 100 -1.02 21.00 3.07
C CYS A 100 0.35 20.32 2.96
N SER A 101 0.74 19.54 3.98
CA SER A 101 2.00 18.79 3.96
C SER A 101 1.98 17.67 2.92
N PHE A 102 0.89 16.91 2.82
CA PHE A 102 0.70 15.91 1.77
C PHE A 102 0.73 16.55 0.38
N ILE A 103 0.00 17.66 0.18
CA ILE A 103 -0.04 18.37 -1.10
C ILE A 103 1.36 18.88 -1.49
N ALA A 104 2.08 19.50 -0.54
CA ALA A 104 3.43 20.00 -0.76
C ALA A 104 4.43 18.86 -1.07
N TRP A 105 4.32 17.74 -0.37
CA TRP A 105 5.13 16.56 -0.59
C TRP A 105 4.87 15.93 -1.97
N ILE A 106 3.61 15.75 -2.34
CA ILE A 106 3.22 15.24 -3.67
C ILE A 106 3.73 16.17 -4.77
N ALA A 107 3.58 17.49 -4.60
CA ALA A 107 4.09 18.47 -5.56
C ALA A 107 5.62 18.41 -5.71
N LEU A 108 6.34 18.17 -4.61
CA LEU A 108 7.78 17.94 -4.63
C LEU A 108 8.13 16.66 -5.42
N VAL A 109 7.44 15.55 -5.17
CA VAL A 109 7.65 14.30 -5.92
C VAL A 109 7.39 14.48 -7.42
N ILE A 110 6.31 15.17 -7.79
CA ILE A 110 6.00 15.51 -9.19
C ILE A 110 7.11 16.37 -9.80
N SER A 111 7.66 17.32 -9.04
CA SER A 111 8.76 18.14 -9.53
C SER A 111 10.02 17.33 -9.80
N PHE A 112 10.37 16.38 -8.91
CA PHE A 112 11.51 15.48 -9.11
C PHE A 112 11.32 14.52 -10.30
N LEU A 113 10.08 14.11 -10.58
CA LEU A 113 9.75 13.31 -11.77
C LEU A 113 10.00 14.08 -13.06
N ASN A 114 9.68 15.38 -13.10
CA ASN A 114 9.84 16.22 -14.29
C ASN A 114 11.28 16.68 -14.54
N SER A 115 12.08 16.83 -13.49
CA SER A 115 13.44 17.38 -13.55
C SER A 115 14.50 16.36 -13.10
N SER A 116 14.49 15.17 -13.69
CA SER A 116 15.35 14.02 -13.30
C SER A 116 16.86 14.26 -13.37
N SER A 117 17.33 15.40 -13.90
CA SER A 117 18.76 15.69 -14.12
C SER A 117 19.43 16.57 -13.06
N GLN A 118 18.72 17.04 -12.02
CA GLN A 118 19.35 17.86 -10.99
C GLN A 118 19.97 17.01 -9.88
N ARG A 119 21.29 17.13 -9.70
CA ARG A 119 21.98 16.55 -8.54
C ARG A 119 21.50 17.23 -7.26
N ILE A 120 21.13 16.43 -6.26
CA ILE A 120 20.74 16.90 -4.94
C ILE A 120 21.95 17.61 -4.32
N SER A 121 21.90 18.93 -4.24
CA SER A 121 22.88 19.75 -3.52
C SER A 121 22.38 20.04 -2.11
N TYR A 122 23.30 20.25 -1.17
CA TYR A 122 22.97 20.69 0.19
C TYR A 122 22.16 22.00 0.19
N THR A 123 22.35 22.85 -0.83
CA THR A 123 21.60 24.09 -1.03
C THR A 123 20.10 23.87 -1.27
N LEU A 124 19.68 22.66 -1.67
CA LEU A 124 18.27 22.33 -1.88
C LEU A 124 17.50 22.14 -0.57
N LEU A 125 18.17 21.57 0.46
CA LEU A 125 17.57 21.35 1.79
C LEU A 125 17.50 22.61 2.64
N VAL A 126 18.28 23.64 2.30
CA VAL A 126 18.31 24.92 3.04
C VAL A 126 17.09 25.76 2.63
N PRO A 127 16.23 26.20 3.57
CA PRO A 127 15.08 27.01 3.24
C PRO A 127 15.44 28.28 2.46
N HIS A 128 14.67 28.57 1.41
CA HIS A 128 14.82 29.79 0.64
C HIS A 128 14.56 31.02 1.53
N ARG A 129 15.30 32.12 1.32
CA ARG A 129 15.24 33.33 2.17
C ARG A 129 13.83 33.92 2.31
N VAL A 130 13.03 33.82 1.24
CA VAL A 130 11.62 34.29 1.23
C VAL A 130 10.74 33.55 2.25
N PHE A 131 11.09 32.32 2.61
CA PHE A 131 10.31 31.52 3.56
C PHE A 131 10.70 31.76 5.03
N VAL A 132 11.76 32.51 5.32
CA VAL A 132 12.16 32.83 6.71
C VAL A 132 11.03 33.57 7.44
N THR A 133 10.38 34.53 6.78
CA THR A 133 9.25 35.27 7.35
C THR A 133 8.07 34.36 7.72
N PRO A 134 7.52 33.51 6.81
CA PRO A 134 6.44 32.60 7.20
C PRO A 134 6.86 31.56 8.25
N PHE A 135 8.13 31.13 8.30
CA PHE A 135 8.63 30.31 9.41
C PHE A 135 8.51 31.05 10.76
N LEU A 136 9.02 32.28 10.84
CA LEU A 136 8.94 33.09 12.06
C LEU A 136 7.48 33.36 12.45
N CYS A 137 6.61 33.67 11.49
CA CYS A 137 5.17 33.85 11.73
C CYS A 137 4.52 32.57 12.27
N SER A 138 4.87 31.38 11.74
CA SER A 138 4.32 30.11 12.20
C SER A 138 4.77 29.74 13.63
N ILE A 139 6.01 30.08 13.99
CA ILE A 139 6.54 29.91 15.35
C ILE A 139 5.85 30.87 16.31
N ALA A 140 5.74 32.15 15.95
CA ALA A 140 5.04 33.16 16.74
C ALA A 140 3.56 32.77 16.95
N PHE A 141 2.91 32.26 15.90
CA PHE A 141 1.55 31.73 15.96
C PHE A 141 1.42 30.53 16.90
N SER A 142 2.40 29.62 16.89
CA SER A 142 2.38 28.44 17.75
C SER A 142 2.59 28.80 19.22
N ILE A 143 3.45 29.78 19.50
CA ILE A 143 3.65 30.35 20.84
C ILE A 143 2.36 31.04 21.31
N TYR A 144 1.75 31.86 20.47
CA TYR A 144 0.47 32.52 20.76
C TYR A 144 -0.64 31.52 21.09
N CYS A 145 -0.75 30.44 20.32
CA CYS A 145 -1.75 29.38 20.54
C CYS A 145 -1.40 28.40 21.67
N SER A 146 -0.24 28.55 22.32
CA SER A 146 0.31 27.65 23.36
C SER A 146 0.30 26.17 22.92
N LEU A 147 0.73 25.92 21.68
CA LEU A 147 0.75 24.57 21.10
C LEU A 147 1.94 23.76 21.63
N SER A 148 1.78 22.43 21.68
CA SER A 148 2.88 21.54 22.03
C SER A 148 3.93 21.49 20.92
N PHE A 149 5.15 21.07 21.25
CA PHE A 149 6.23 20.95 20.26
C PHE A 149 5.83 20.11 19.04
N SER A 150 5.15 18.99 19.26
CA SER A 150 4.67 18.13 18.16
C SER A 150 3.67 18.85 17.25
N GLN A 151 2.76 19.64 17.81
CA GLN A 151 1.77 20.41 17.04
C GLN A 151 2.45 21.52 16.21
N THR A 152 3.46 22.17 16.78
CA THR A 152 4.27 23.19 16.07
C THR A 152 4.99 22.60 14.85
N VAL A 153 5.55 21.39 14.98
CA VAL A 153 6.20 20.70 13.84
C VAL A 153 5.23 20.50 12.68
N TYR A 154 3.97 20.11 12.95
CA TYR A 154 2.97 19.91 11.88
C TYR A 154 2.60 21.19 11.15
N ILE A 155 2.58 22.35 11.83
CA ILE A 155 2.29 23.65 11.20
C ILE A 155 3.47 24.13 10.35
N ILE A 156 4.70 23.83 10.79
CA ILE A 156 5.94 24.26 10.13
C ILE A 156 6.26 23.40 8.89
N LEU A 157 5.97 22.10 8.94
CA LEU A 157 6.28 21.12 7.89
C LEU A 157 5.83 21.54 6.47
N PRO A 158 4.59 22.00 6.21
CA PRO A 158 4.19 22.37 4.86
C PRO A 158 4.98 23.58 4.33
N ILE A 159 5.32 24.54 5.19
CA ILE A 159 6.13 25.72 4.83
C ILE A 159 7.52 25.27 4.40
N TYR A 160 8.10 24.32 5.13
CA TYR A 160 9.40 23.73 4.80
C TYR A 160 9.39 22.99 3.46
N LEU A 161 8.39 22.13 3.23
CA LEU A 161 8.28 21.38 1.99
C LEU A 161 8.08 22.29 0.77
N ILE A 162 7.24 23.33 0.89
CA ILE A 162 7.05 24.32 -0.18
C ILE A 162 8.35 25.11 -0.43
N SER A 163 9.12 25.41 0.62
CA SER A 163 10.41 26.08 0.46
C SER A 163 11.41 25.23 -0.35
N ILE A 164 11.47 23.92 -0.09
CA ILE A 164 12.30 22.99 -0.87
C ILE A 164 11.79 22.89 -2.31
N LEU A 165 10.47 22.81 -2.50
CA LEU A 165 9.85 22.78 -3.82
C LEU A 165 10.26 24.02 -4.64
N GLU A 166 10.26 25.20 -4.04
CA GLU A 166 10.70 26.43 -4.69
C GLU A 166 12.19 26.40 -5.05
N ASN A 167 13.05 25.89 -4.16
CA ASN A 167 14.49 25.72 -4.44
C ASN A 167 14.75 24.80 -5.65
N HIS A 168 13.98 23.73 -5.78
CA HIS A 168 14.16 22.74 -6.85
C HIS A 168 13.59 23.20 -8.18
N SER A 169 12.32 23.63 -8.18
CA SER A 169 11.57 23.90 -9.41
C SER A 169 11.67 25.35 -9.87
N GLY A 170 12.05 26.28 -8.99
CA GLY A 170 11.90 27.72 -9.25
C GLY A 170 10.46 28.07 -9.62
N LEU A 171 9.48 27.43 -8.97
CA LEU A 171 8.05 27.51 -9.32
C LEU A 171 7.58 28.96 -9.43
N MET A 172 7.95 29.83 -8.49
CA MET A 172 7.53 31.24 -8.54
C MET A 172 8.13 31.97 -9.75
N LYS A 173 9.34 31.62 -10.18
CA LYS A 173 9.96 32.19 -11.38
C LYS A 173 9.28 31.67 -12.65
N TYR A 174 9.08 30.36 -12.73
CA TYR A 174 8.41 29.71 -13.86
C TYR A 174 6.96 30.21 -14.04
N VAL A 175 6.19 30.25 -12.95
CA VAL A 175 4.80 30.74 -12.96
C VAL A 175 4.75 32.21 -13.34
N ARG A 176 5.66 33.05 -12.83
CA ARG A 176 5.71 34.48 -13.15
C ARG A 176 6.03 34.74 -14.62
N GLU A 177 7.04 34.06 -15.16
CA GLU A 177 7.40 34.19 -16.59
C GLU A 177 6.27 33.70 -17.50
N ARG A 178 5.63 32.59 -17.13
CA ARG A 178 4.51 32.03 -17.91
C ARG A 178 3.22 32.84 -17.76
N SER A 179 2.94 33.42 -16.60
CA SER A 179 1.77 34.28 -16.40
C SER A 179 1.92 35.58 -17.17
N VAL A 180 3.09 36.22 -17.12
CA VAL A 180 3.35 37.48 -17.84
C VAL A 180 3.23 37.27 -19.36
N THR A 181 3.81 36.18 -19.88
CA THR A 181 3.70 35.85 -21.32
C THR A 181 2.29 35.44 -21.74
N PHE A 182 1.52 34.80 -20.85
CA PHE A 182 0.15 34.41 -21.11
C PHE A 182 -0.82 35.60 -21.12
N PHE A 183 -0.73 36.50 -20.14
CA PHE A 183 -1.55 37.71 -20.07
C PHE A 183 -1.20 38.76 -21.13
N ALA A 184 0.00 38.71 -21.72
CA ALA A 184 0.40 39.59 -22.82
C ALA A 184 -0.25 39.22 -24.18
N GLN A 185 -0.91 38.06 -24.30
CA GLN A 185 -1.54 37.64 -25.55
C GLN A 185 -3.00 38.14 -25.65
N PRO A 186 -3.43 38.69 -26.80
CA PRO A 186 -4.77 39.27 -26.95
C PRO A 186 -5.92 38.24 -26.83
N ASP A 187 -5.67 36.97 -27.14
CA ASP A 187 -6.65 35.87 -27.08
C ASP A 187 -6.53 34.97 -25.84
N TRP A 188 -6.04 35.52 -24.71
CA TRP A 188 -5.73 34.73 -23.52
C TRP A 188 -6.92 33.93 -22.96
N LEU A 189 -8.15 34.46 -23.02
CA LEU A 189 -9.37 33.76 -22.57
C LEU A 189 -9.68 32.52 -23.41
N ASN A 190 -9.63 32.64 -24.74
CA ASN A 190 -9.87 31.53 -25.66
C ASN A 190 -8.79 30.46 -25.55
N LYS A 191 -7.56 30.86 -25.22
CA LYS A 191 -6.44 29.95 -25.00
C LYS A 191 -6.50 29.27 -23.62
N LEU A 192 -7.06 29.94 -22.61
CA LEU A 192 -7.30 29.36 -21.28
C LEU A 192 -8.34 28.24 -21.36
N VAL A 193 -9.43 28.46 -22.10
CA VAL A 193 -10.50 27.46 -22.33
C VAL A 193 -10.12 26.45 -23.42
N SER A 194 -8.94 26.56 -24.02
CA SER A 194 -8.51 25.65 -25.10
C SER A 194 -8.40 24.19 -24.63
N LYS A 195 -8.61 23.28 -25.58
CA LYS A 195 -8.57 21.82 -25.34
C LYS A 195 -7.27 21.35 -24.69
N GLU A 196 -6.15 21.97 -25.02
CA GLU A 196 -4.82 21.63 -24.51
C GLU A 196 -4.62 22.08 -23.05
N LEU A 197 -5.08 23.28 -22.70
CA LEU A 197 -4.75 23.91 -21.42
C LEU A 197 -5.77 23.63 -20.31
N PHE A 198 -7.04 23.39 -20.66
CA PHE A 198 -8.11 23.15 -19.68
C PHE A 198 -8.75 21.77 -19.82
N ALA A 199 -9.23 21.40 -21.01
CA ALA A 199 -10.01 20.15 -21.16
C ALA A 199 -9.18 18.89 -20.88
N LYS A 200 -7.97 18.78 -21.41
CA LYS A 200 -7.05 17.65 -21.15
C LYS A 200 -6.71 17.51 -19.66
N PRO A 201 -6.15 18.53 -18.97
CA PRO A 201 -5.79 18.40 -17.55
C PRO A 201 -7.01 18.18 -16.65
N PHE A 202 -8.14 18.81 -16.96
CA PHE A 202 -9.40 18.60 -16.23
C PHE A 202 -9.89 17.15 -16.35
N LEU A 203 -9.90 16.58 -17.56
CA LEU A 203 -10.30 15.19 -17.77
C LEU A 203 -9.32 14.21 -17.09
N THR A 204 -8.01 14.48 -17.12
CA THR A 204 -7.03 13.67 -16.38
C THR A 204 -7.21 13.79 -14.87
N CYS A 205 -7.57 14.97 -14.35
CA CYS A 205 -7.84 15.18 -12.93
C CYS A 205 -9.09 14.40 -12.50
N ILE A 206 -10.17 14.45 -13.28
CA ILE A 206 -11.37 13.63 -13.05
C ILE A 206 -11.02 12.15 -13.06
N GLY A 207 -10.31 11.68 -14.09
CA GLY A 207 -9.88 10.27 -14.18
C GLY A 207 -9.03 9.84 -12.99
N PHE A 208 -8.12 10.71 -12.53
CA PHE A 208 -7.29 10.49 -11.35
C PHE A 208 -8.13 10.40 -10.07
N ILE A 209 -9.05 11.35 -9.84
CA ILE A 209 -9.94 11.35 -8.67
C ILE A 209 -10.83 10.10 -8.66
N ILE A 210 -11.38 9.71 -9.81
CA ILE A 210 -12.19 8.48 -9.92
C ILE A 210 -11.34 7.26 -9.58
N THR A 211 -10.13 7.16 -10.14
CA THR A 211 -9.23 6.02 -9.90
C THR A 211 -8.84 5.92 -8.42
N VAL A 212 -8.40 7.03 -7.82
CA VAL A 212 -8.08 7.09 -6.38
C VAL A 212 -9.32 6.82 -5.54
N GLY A 213 -10.49 7.33 -5.92
CA GLY A 213 -11.76 7.07 -5.24
C GLY A 213 -12.10 5.58 -5.21
N ILE A 214 -11.97 4.87 -6.33
CA ILE A 214 -12.15 3.42 -6.40
C ILE A 214 -11.13 2.72 -5.49
N PHE A 215 -9.86 3.15 -5.50
CA PHE A 215 -8.83 2.59 -4.63
C PHE A 215 -9.13 2.81 -3.13
N VAL A 216 -9.60 3.99 -2.73
CA VAL A 216 -10.03 4.25 -1.34
C VAL A 216 -11.21 3.34 -0.97
N LEU A 217 -12.20 3.21 -1.86
CA LEU A 217 -13.38 2.37 -1.62
C LEU A 217 -13.02 0.89 -1.45
N THR A 218 -11.98 0.38 -2.11
CA THR A 218 -11.48 -1.00 -1.90
C THR A 218 -11.04 -1.30 -0.47
N PHE A 219 -10.59 -0.30 0.30
CA PHE A 219 -10.23 -0.49 1.71
C PHE A 219 -11.45 -0.50 2.62
N VAL A 220 -12.52 0.20 2.21
CA VAL A 220 -13.79 0.26 2.96
C VAL A 220 -14.55 -1.05 2.80
N ASP A 221 -14.74 -1.48 1.55
CA ASP A 221 -15.35 -2.76 1.23
C ASP A 221 -14.58 -3.42 0.08
N ARG A 222 -14.18 -4.67 0.31
CA ARG A 222 -13.51 -5.52 -0.67
C ARG A 222 -14.33 -5.70 -1.95
N ALA A 223 -15.66 -5.60 -1.92
CA ALA A 223 -16.50 -5.73 -3.10
C ALA A 223 -16.14 -4.71 -4.19
N PHE A 224 -15.64 -3.53 -3.81
CA PHE A 224 -15.15 -2.53 -4.76
C PHE A 224 -13.90 -2.97 -5.53
N LEU A 225 -13.24 -4.06 -5.15
CA LEU A 225 -12.18 -4.66 -5.94
C LEU A 225 -12.71 -5.19 -7.29
N ALA A 226 -13.99 -5.59 -7.35
CA ALA A 226 -14.63 -5.90 -8.63
C ALA A 226 -14.66 -4.68 -9.56
N ALA A 227 -14.81 -3.46 -9.04
CA ALA A 227 -14.74 -2.23 -9.84
C ALA A 227 -13.33 -2.00 -10.41
N VAL A 228 -12.27 -2.36 -9.66
CA VAL A 228 -10.88 -2.35 -10.17
C VAL A 228 -10.71 -3.35 -11.32
N PHE A 229 -11.25 -4.57 -11.20
CA PHE A 229 -11.21 -5.54 -12.29
C PHE A 229 -12.01 -5.07 -13.52
N VAL A 230 -13.16 -4.42 -13.33
CA VAL A 230 -13.91 -3.79 -14.42
C VAL A 230 -13.12 -2.68 -15.09
N LEU A 231 -12.43 -1.82 -14.33
CA LEU A 231 -11.53 -0.81 -14.89
C LEU A 231 -10.42 -1.47 -15.74
N LEU A 232 -9.83 -2.55 -15.23
CA LEU A 232 -8.81 -3.32 -15.93
C LEU A 232 -9.33 -3.97 -17.22
N MET A 233 -10.62 -4.31 -17.35
CA MET A 233 -11.18 -4.86 -18.60
C MET A 233 -10.98 -3.93 -19.80
N PHE A 234 -10.97 -2.61 -19.57
CA PHE A 234 -10.78 -1.60 -20.63
C PHE A 234 -9.30 -1.37 -20.98
N LEU A 235 -8.36 -1.94 -20.21
CA LEU A 235 -6.92 -1.76 -20.41
C LEU A 235 -6.44 -2.05 -21.85
N PRO A 236 -6.91 -3.11 -22.56
CA PRO A 236 -6.47 -3.41 -23.92
C PRO A 236 -6.73 -2.28 -24.93
N GLN A 237 -7.70 -1.40 -24.68
CA GLN A 237 -8.03 -0.28 -25.57
C GLN A 237 -6.93 0.78 -25.62
N PHE A 238 -6.03 0.80 -24.63
CA PHE A 238 -4.92 1.74 -24.57
C PHE A 238 -3.64 1.22 -25.24
N TYR A 239 -3.72 0.10 -25.97
CA TYR A 239 -2.63 -0.46 -26.76
C TYR A 239 -3.01 -0.48 -28.24
N SER A 240 -2.07 -0.14 -29.11
CA SER A 240 -2.22 -0.17 -30.56
C SER A 240 -1.85 -1.51 -31.19
N ASP A 241 -1.19 -2.40 -30.44
CA ASP A 241 -0.58 -3.61 -30.99
C ASP A 241 -1.61 -4.70 -31.30
N ALA A 242 -1.50 -5.32 -32.48
CA ALA A 242 -2.43 -6.35 -32.96
C ALA A 242 -2.52 -7.57 -32.03
N ILE A 243 -1.42 -7.92 -31.35
CA ILE A 243 -1.37 -9.01 -30.38
C ILE A 243 -2.30 -8.74 -29.19
N VAL A 244 -2.37 -7.49 -28.73
CA VAL A 244 -3.25 -7.11 -27.61
C VAL A 244 -4.72 -7.25 -28.02
N SER A 245 -5.06 -6.94 -29.28
CA SER A 245 -6.42 -7.16 -29.81
C SER A 245 -6.81 -8.64 -29.81
N TYR A 246 -5.89 -9.54 -30.21
CA TYR A 246 -6.12 -10.99 -30.20
C TYR A 246 -6.42 -11.53 -28.79
N TRP A 247 -5.63 -11.10 -27.81
CA TRP A 247 -5.71 -11.54 -26.42
C TRP A 247 -6.70 -10.71 -25.55
N SER A 248 -7.36 -9.70 -26.14
CA SER A 248 -8.29 -8.81 -25.42
C SER A 248 -9.49 -9.57 -24.84
N LYS A 249 -10.08 -10.51 -25.61
CA LYS A 249 -11.22 -11.31 -25.14
C LYS A 249 -10.87 -12.19 -23.95
N THR A 250 -9.72 -12.85 -24.00
CA THR A 250 -9.19 -13.67 -22.90
C THR A 250 -8.88 -12.83 -21.67
N TRP A 251 -8.33 -11.63 -21.84
CA TRP A 251 -8.09 -10.68 -20.75
C TRP A 251 -9.40 -10.28 -20.05
N MET A 252 -10.42 -9.88 -20.82
CA MET A 252 -11.73 -9.53 -20.26
C MET A 252 -12.37 -10.71 -19.51
N LEU A 253 -12.29 -11.92 -20.08
CA LEU A 253 -12.80 -13.12 -19.42
C LEU A 253 -12.07 -13.39 -18.09
N THR A 254 -10.74 -13.23 -18.06
CA THR A 254 -9.98 -13.41 -16.82
C THR A 254 -10.30 -12.38 -15.75
N CYS A 255 -10.48 -11.11 -16.13
CA CYS A 255 -10.96 -10.07 -15.21
C CYS A 255 -12.36 -10.41 -14.67
N LEU A 256 -13.26 -10.93 -15.51
CA LEU A 256 -14.61 -11.30 -15.11
C LEU A 256 -14.61 -12.48 -14.12
N ILE A 257 -13.74 -13.48 -14.33
CA ILE A 257 -13.54 -14.57 -13.36
C ILE A 257 -13.00 -14.01 -12.04
N LEU A 258 -12.05 -13.08 -12.10
CA LEU A 258 -11.48 -12.46 -10.90
C LEU A 258 -12.49 -11.61 -10.11
N CYS A 259 -13.52 -11.04 -10.77
CA CYS A 259 -14.61 -10.32 -10.11
C CYS A 259 -15.42 -11.19 -9.13
N ILE A 260 -15.36 -12.52 -9.22
CA ILE A 260 -16.11 -13.42 -8.32
C ILE A 260 -15.47 -13.45 -6.93
N PHE A 261 -14.14 -13.42 -6.85
CA PHE A 261 -13.39 -13.64 -5.61
C PHE A 261 -13.65 -12.60 -4.50
N PRO A 262 -13.78 -11.30 -4.78
CA PRO A 262 -14.11 -10.31 -3.75
C PRO A 262 -15.43 -10.57 -3.02
N PHE A 263 -16.39 -11.25 -3.67
CA PHE A 263 -17.69 -11.58 -3.08
C PHE A 263 -17.67 -12.87 -2.25
N LEU A 264 -16.68 -13.74 -2.44
CA LEU A 264 -16.51 -14.97 -1.63
C LEU A 264 -16.17 -14.63 -0.18
N PRO A 265 -16.60 -15.40 0.84
CA PRO A 265 -16.39 -15.06 2.25
C PRO A 265 -14.91 -14.89 2.60
N ALA A 266 -14.59 -13.95 3.49
CA ALA A 266 -13.20 -13.67 3.84
C ALA A 266 -12.52 -14.92 4.40
N VAL A 267 -11.28 -15.14 3.96
CA VAL A 267 -10.53 -16.35 4.32
C VAL A 267 -10.23 -16.34 5.82
N GLY A 268 -10.40 -17.50 6.47
CA GLY A 268 -10.28 -17.67 7.93
C GLY A 268 -11.60 -18.05 8.60
N VAL A 269 -12.74 -17.68 8.01
CA VAL A 269 -14.08 -18.04 8.52
C VAL A 269 -14.48 -19.46 8.13
N SER A 270 -14.18 -19.87 6.89
CA SER A 270 -14.47 -21.22 6.38
C SER A 270 -13.23 -21.85 5.76
N THR A 271 -12.98 -23.11 6.10
CA THR A 271 -11.87 -23.90 5.59
C THR A 271 -12.35 -24.74 4.40
N GLN A 272 -11.73 -24.57 3.24
CA GLN A 272 -12.09 -25.28 2.01
C GLN A 272 -10.87 -26.00 1.45
N LEU A 273 -10.46 -27.03 2.19
CA LEU A 273 -9.23 -27.77 1.94
C LEU A 273 -9.16 -28.49 0.59
N PRO A 274 -10.26 -29.02 0.01
CA PRO A 274 -10.22 -29.59 -1.33
C PRO A 274 -9.72 -28.61 -2.40
N LEU A 275 -10.02 -27.31 -2.27
CA LEU A 275 -9.56 -26.30 -3.22
C LEU A 275 -8.05 -26.07 -3.10
N CYS A 276 -7.48 -26.13 -1.90
CA CYS A 276 -6.03 -26.04 -1.70
C CYS A 276 -5.26 -27.22 -2.28
N ILE A 277 -5.88 -28.42 -2.34
CA ILE A 277 -5.26 -29.60 -2.95
C ILE A 277 -5.43 -29.57 -4.47
N LEU A 278 -6.59 -29.12 -4.95
CA LEU A 278 -6.87 -29.02 -6.38
C LEU A 278 -6.00 -27.97 -7.07
N SER A 279 -5.65 -26.88 -6.39
CA SER A 279 -4.90 -25.78 -7.01
C SER A 279 -3.48 -26.18 -7.49
N PRO A 280 -2.61 -26.85 -6.70
CA PRO A 280 -1.33 -27.35 -7.21
C PRO A 280 -1.50 -28.44 -8.29
N LEU A 281 -2.58 -29.25 -8.27
CA LEU A 281 -2.88 -30.18 -9.38
C LEU A 281 -3.18 -29.44 -10.69
N ILE A 282 -3.96 -28.36 -10.62
CA ILE A 282 -4.22 -27.51 -11.78
C ILE A 282 -2.92 -26.88 -12.28
N THR A 283 -2.08 -26.36 -11.38
CA THR A 283 -0.76 -25.81 -11.77
C THR A 283 0.12 -26.87 -12.42
N ALA A 284 0.16 -28.10 -11.89
CA ALA A 284 0.89 -29.21 -12.51
C ALA A 284 0.33 -29.55 -13.91
N ALA A 285 -0.99 -29.59 -14.08
CA ALA A 285 -1.62 -29.82 -15.38
C ALA A 285 -1.28 -28.70 -16.38
N ILE A 286 -1.29 -27.45 -15.95
CA ILE A 286 -0.88 -26.29 -16.76
C ILE A 286 0.59 -26.45 -17.18
N CYS A 287 1.51 -26.71 -16.24
CA CYS A 287 2.93 -26.93 -16.54
C CYS A 287 3.15 -28.08 -17.54
N HIS A 288 2.41 -29.17 -17.41
CA HIS A 288 2.46 -30.30 -18.35
C HIS A 288 1.95 -29.94 -19.75
N ARG A 289 0.92 -29.10 -19.84
CA ARG A 289 0.43 -28.60 -21.14
C ARG A 289 1.43 -27.64 -21.77
N LEU A 290 2.06 -26.77 -20.99
CA LEU A 290 3.08 -25.83 -21.47
C LEU A 290 4.36 -26.55 -21.90
N SER A 291 4.79 -27.60 -21.21
CA SER A 291 6.03 -28.34 -21.52
C SER A 291 5.98 -29.07 -22.88
N ARG A 292 4.77 -29.30 -23.41
CA ARG A 292 4.55 -29.90 -24.74
C ARG A 292 4.54 -28.88 -25.88
N ARG A 293 4.59 -27.58 -25.59
CA ARG A 293 4.58 -26.54 -26.61
C ARG A 293 5.99 -26.34 -27.18
N PRO A 294 6.19 -26.41 -28.51
CA PRO A 294 7.52 -26.29 -29.12
C PRO A 294 8.15 -24.92 -28.88
N CYS A 295 7.35 -23.85 -28.77
CA CYS A 295 7.83 -22.50 -28.47
C CYS A 295 8.52 -22.38 -27.10
N LEU A 296 8.24 -23.31 -26.17
CA LEU A 296 8.76 -23.32 -24.80
C LEU A 296 9.81 -24.41 -24.59
N ALA A 297 10.46 -24.91 -25.65
CA ALA A 297 11.44 -26.00 -25.56
C ALA A 297 12.54 -25.72 -24.52
N ARG A 298 12.97 -24.46 -24.34
CA ARG A 298 13.96 -24.07 -23.33
C ARG A 298 13.47 -24.23 -21.89
N LEU A 299 12.20 -23.94 -21.62
CA LEU A 299 11.59 -24.11 -20.29
C LEU A 299 11.14 -25.55 -20.05
N GLN A 300 11.26 -26.44 -21.03
CA GLN A 300 10.66 -27.77 -20.96
C GLN A 300 11.14 -28.56 -19.72
N GLU A 301 12.44 -28.54 -19.42
CA GLU A 301 13.00 -29.24 -18.26
C GLU A 301 12.54 -28.62 -16.94
N LEU A 302 12.57 -27.30 -16.82
CA LEU A 302 12.01 -26.58 -15.66
C LEU A 302 10.53 -26.96 -15.44
N LEU A 303 9.72 -26.92 -16.50
CA LEU A 303 8.29 -27.22 -16.43
C LEU A 303 8.06 -28.68 -16.02
N LYS A 304 8.81 -29.65 -16.54
CA LYS A 304 8.73 -31.06 -16.13
C LYS A 304 9.05 -31.22 -14.63
N ILE A 305 10.11 -30.58 -14.14
CA ILE A 305 10.46 -30.60 -12.70
C ILE A 305 9.30 -30.02 -11.88
N MET A 306 8.74 -28.89 -12.31
CA MET A 306 7.63 -28.24 -11.60
C MET A 306 6.33 -29.06 -11.63
N VAL A 307 6.08 -29.87 -12.68
CA VAL A 307 4.96 -30.84 -12.68
C VAL A 307 5.11 -31.83 -11.52
N TYR A 308 6.30 -32.40 -11.31
CA TYR A 308 6.54 -33.30 -10.20
C TYR A 308 6.42 -32.58 -8.85
N VAL A 309 7.02 -31.40 -8.70
CA VAL A 309 6.98 -30.61 -7.45
C VAL A 309 5.54 -30.25 -7.07
N HIS A 310 4.72 -29.72 -7.99
CA HIS A 310 3.35 -29.36 -7.65
C HIS A 310 2.46 -30.58 -7.41
N SER A 311 2.69 -31.69 -8.13
CA SER A 311 1.97 -32.94 -7.88
C SER A 311 2.30 -33.52 -6.50
N THR A 312 3.58 -33.49 -6.09
CA THR A 312 3.98 -33.95 -4.76
C THR A 312 3.46 -33.05 -3.66
N VAL A 313 3.41 -31.72 -3.86
CA VAL A 313 2.77 -30.79 -2.91
C VAL A 313 1.27 -31.07 -2.75
N ALA A 314 0.56 -31.38 -3.84
CA ALA A 314 -0.85 -31.75 -3.78
C ALA A 314 -1.08 -33.02 -2.95
N VAL A 315 -0.28 -34.07 -3.22
CA VAL A 315 -0.34 -35.34 -2.47
C VAL A 315 0.05 -35.12 -1.01
N PHE A 316 1.08 -34.32 -0.75
CA PHE A 316 1.52 -33.94 0.60
C PHE A 316 0.41 -33.25 1.38
N LEU A 317 -0.26 -32.26 0.78
CA LEU A 317 -1.40 -31.58 1.41
C LEU A 317 -2.55 -32.55 1.69
N ALA A 318 -2.85 -33.47 0.76
CA ALA A 318 -3.90 -34.47 0.96
C ALA A 318 -3.56 -35.43 2.10
N VAL A 319 -2.35 -35.98 2.13
CA VAL A 319 -1.90 -36.94 3.15
C VAL A 319 -1.84 -36.29 4.53
N VAL A 320 -1.27 -35.09 4.64
CA VAL A 320 -1.12 -34.43 5.93
C VAL A 320 -2.46 -34.02 6.53
N ASN A 321 -3.40 -33.54 5.70
CA ASN A 321 -4.67 -33.05 6.21
C ASN A 321 -5.75 -34.11 6.38
N TYR A 322 -5.78 -35.17 5.56
CA TYR A 322 -6.76 -36.26 5.69
C TYR A 322 -6.22 -37.48 6.44
N GLY A 323 -4.89 -37.67 6.46
CA GLY A 323 -4.26 -38.82 7.08
C GLY A 323 -3.87 -38.61 8.56
N PHE A 324 -3.81 -37.37 9.04
CA PHE A 324 -3.38 -37.06 10.40
C PHE A 324 -4.23 -35.94 11.02
N ASP A 325 -4.66 -36.13 12.28
CA ASP A 325 -5.37 -35.09 13.04
C ASP A 325 -4.48 -33.86 13.32
N LYS A 326 -3.16 -34.07 13.42
CA LYS A 326 -2.16 -33.02 13.59
C LYS A 326 -0.98 -33.25 12.65
N PRO A 327 -0.49 -32.21 11.96
CA PRO A 327 0.60 -32.37 11.00
C PRO A 327 1.87 -32.87 11.71
N PRO A 328 2.53 -33.93 11.17
CA PRO A 328 3.71 -34.51 11.79
C PRO A 328 4.90 -33.54 11.74
N SER A 329 5.92 -33.76 12.59
CA SER A 329 7.12 -32.93 12.65
C SER A 329 7.85 -32.83 11.30
N ILE A 330 7.88 -33.92 10.53
CA ILE A 330 8.48 -33.98 9.19
C ILE A 330 7.77 -33.00 8.23
N ALA A 331 6.44 -32.91 8.29
CA ALA A 331 5.67 -31.99 7.45
C ALA A 331 6.05 -30.52 7.73
N ARG A 332 6.39 -30.21 8.99
CA ARG A 332 6.86 -28.87 9.36
C ARG A 332 8.24 -28.56 8.79
N TRP A 333 9.17 -29.50 8.87
CA TRP A 333 10.49 -29.35 8.26
C TRP A 333 10.40 -29.12 6.75
N VAL A 334 9.59 -29.92 6.05
CA VAL A 334 9.35 -29.75 4.60
C VAL A 334 8.78 -28.36 4.30
N SER A 335 7.79 -27.91 5.10
CA SER A 335 7.18 -26.60 4.92
C SER A 335 8.18 -25.46 5.15
N TRP A 336 8.99 -25.52 6.20
CA TRP A 336 10.02 -24.51 6.47
C TRP A 336 11.11 -24.47 5.40
N VAL A 337 11.55 -25.62 4.89
CA VAL A 337 12.56 -25.70 3.81
C VAL A 337 12.02 -25.14 2.49
N SER A 338 10.70 -25.22 2.26
CA SER A 338 10.09 -24.73 1.01
C SER A 338 10.28 -23.21 0.80
N ILE A 339 10.34 -22.41 1.87
CA ILE A 339 10.50 -20.95 1.79
C ILE A 339 11.87 -20.56 1.20
N PRO A 340 13.02 -20.88 1.82
CA PRO A 340 14.32 -20.52 1.26
C PRO A 340 14.59 -21.23 -0.07
N LEU A 341 14.07 -22.45 -0.26
CA LEU A 341 14.21 -23.17 -1.52
C LEU A 341 13.50 -22.42 -2.67
N SER A 342 12.31 -21.85 -2.42
CA SER A 342 11.58 -21.07 -3.44
C SER A 342 12.34 -19.83 -3.92
N LEU A 343 13.19 -19.26 -3.06
CA LEU A 343 14.01 -18.08 -3.38
C LEU A 343 15.24 -18.44 -4.24
N VAL A 344 15.90 -19.56 -3.93
CA VAL A 344 17.18 -19.96 -4.56
C VAL A 344 16.95 -20.79 -5.82
N ALA A 345 15.96 -21.69 -5.83
CA ALA A 345 15.75 -22.63 -6.93
C ALA A 345 15.57 -21.98 -8.32
N PRO A 346 14.83 -20.87 -8.50
CA PRO A 346 14.70 -20.19 -9.80
C PRO A 346 16.03 -19.74 -10.38
N SER A 347 16.97 -19.33 -9.51
CA SER A 347 18.31 -18.87 -9.91
C SER A 347 19.18 -20.02 -10.48
N LEU A 348 18.95 -21.24 -10.00
CA LEU A 348 19.67 -22.46 -10.39
C LEU A 348 19.07 -23.14 -11.63
N LEU A 349 17.74 -23.16 -11.73
CA LEU A 349 17.01 -23.95 -12.72
C LEU A 349 16.80 -23.23 -14.06
N SER A 350 16.92 -21.90 -14.10
CA SER A 350 16.54 -21.09 -15.27
C SER A 350 17.73 -20.39 -15.92
N GLY A 351 17.63 -20.14 -17.22
CA GLY A 351 18.62 -19.37 -17.97
C GLY A 351 18.55 -17.86 -17.70
N PRO A 352 19.50 -17.08 -18.24
CA PRO A 352 19.59 -15.62 -18.06
C PRO A 352 18.57 -14.84 -18.93
N TYR A 353 17.36 -15.37 -19.08
CA TYR A 353 16.28 -14.79 -19.85
C TYR A 353 15.16 -14.33 -18.93
N ILE A 354 14.54 -13.20 -19.30
CA ILE A 354 13.56 -12.52 -18.44
C ILE A 354 12.34 -13.42 -18.19
N LEU A 355 11.78 -13.99 -19.25
CA LEU A 355 10.55 -14.79 -19.15
C LEU A 355 10.79 -16.12 -18.44
N ASP A 356 11.91 -16.79 -18.71
CA ASP A 356 12.32 -18.03 -18.03
C ASP A 356 12.37 -17.82 -16.51
N ARG A 357 13.04 -16.73 -16.07
CA ARG A 357 13.14 -16.37 -14.66
C ARG A 357 11.79 -16.02 -14.05
N LEU A 358 10.96 -15.24 -14.76
CA LEU A 358 9.63 -14.87 -14.27
C LEU A 358 8.74 -16.10 -14.06
N VAL A 359 8.72 -17.02 -15.02
CA VAL A 359 7.97 -18.29 -14.89
C VAL A 359 8.52 -19.11 -13.74
N ALA A 360 9.85 -19.25 -13.62
CA ALA A 360 10.45 -20.02 -12.53
C ALA A 360 10.16 -19.44 -11.15
N TYR A 361 10.30 -18.13 -10.96
CA TYR A 361 9.94 -17.48 -9.69
C TYR A 361 8.45 -17.63 -9.39
N SER A 362 7.57 -17.50 -10.38
CA SER A 362 6.13 -17.68 -10.19
C SER A 362 5.77 -19.09 -9.71
N LEU A 363 6.36 -20.14 -10.31
CA LEU A 363 6.09 -21.53 -9.94
C LEU A 363 6.73 -21.90 -8.60
N CYS A 364 7.97 -21.47 -8.34
CA CYS A 364 8.66 -21.76 -7.09
C CYS A 364 8.00 -21.07 -5.88
N PHE A 365 7.65 -19.78 -5.98
CA PHE A 365 6.97 -19.07 -4.89
C PHE A 365 5.52 -19.52 -4.68
N TYR A 366 4.89 -20.10 -5.70
CA TYR A 366 3.56 -20.69 -5.55
C TYR A 366 3.56 -21.85 -4.53
N VAL A 367 4.66 -22.61 -4.40
CA VAL A 367 4.77 -23.72 -3.44
C VAL A 367 4.56 -23.26 -1.98
N PRO A 368 5.41 -22.40 -1.38
CA PRO A 368 5.20 -21.96 0.00
C PRO A 368 3.88 -21.19 0.18
N TYR A 369 3.39 -20.50 -0.86
CA TYR A 369 2.07 -19.84 -0.81
C TYR A 369 0.93 -20.85 -0.64
N THR A 370 0.93 -21.96 -1.41
CA THR A 370 -0.08 -23.02 -1.27
C THR A 370 -0.02 -23.71 0.09
N LEU A 371 1.18 -23.91 0.65
CA LEU A 371 1.35 -24.47 2.00
C LEU A 371 0.85 -23.53 3.11
N LEU A 372 0.86 -22.21 2.87
CA LEU A 372 0.32 -21.19 3.77
C LEU A 372 -1.18 -20.91 3.54
N SER A 373 -1.87 -21.65 2.67
CA SER A 373 -3.27 -21.41 2.30
C SER A 373 -4.22 -22.47 2.91
N ILE A 374 -5.45 -22.08 3.27
CA ILE A 374 -6.50 -23.02 3.77
C ILE A 374 -7.77 -23.07 2.90
N SER A 375 -7.98 -22.07 2.04
CA SER A 375 -9.20 -21.93 1.27
C SER A 375 -8.91 -21.59 -0.20
N TYR A 376 -9.82 -20.90 -0.88
CA TYR A 376 -9.73 -20.55 -2.30
C TYR A 376 -8.57 -19.60 -2.68
N GLU A 377 -7.74 -19.16 -1.73
CA GLU A 377 -6.59 -18.26 -1.94
C GLU A 377 -5.65 -18.73 -3.03
N SER A 378 -5.31 -20.01 -2.99
CA SER A 378 -4.40 -20.61 -3.96
C SER A 378 -4.98 -20.65 -5.37
N MET A 379 -6.30 -20.73 -5.52
CA MET A 379 -6.98 -20.64 -6.82
C MET A 379 -6.98 -19.21 -7.36
N PHE A 380 -7.26 -18.23 -6.48
CA PHE A 380 -7.17 -16.81 -6.83
C PHE A 380 -5.79 -16.47 -7.41
N VAL A 381 -4.72 -16.91 -6.75
CA VAL A 381 -3.35 -16.63 -7.21
C VAL A 381 -3.05 -17.26 -8.58
N ILE A 382 -3.56 -18.45 -8.92
CA ILE A 382 -3.36 -19.02 -10.26
C ILE A 382 -3.98 -18.11 -11.33
N VAL A 383 -5.24 -17.73 -11.14
CA VAL A 383 -5.97 -16.88 -12.11
C VAL A 383 -5.31 -15.50 -12.20
N PHE A 384 -4.86 -14.96 -11.06
CA PHE A 384 -4.14 -13.69 -11.00
C PHE A 384 -2.77 -13.75 -11.68
N LEU A 385 -2.01 -14.84 -11.53
CA LEU A 385 -0.73 -15.03 -12.22
C LEU A 385 -0.91 -15.15 -13.74
N PHE A 386 -2.02 -15.76 -14.19
CA PHE A 386 -2.37 -15.77 -15.61
C PHE A 386 -2.67 -14.36 -16.12
N LEU A 387 -3.44 -13.55 -15.38
CA LEU A 387 -3.66 -12.14 -15.70
C LEU A 387 -2.33 -11.35 -15.74
N LEU A 388 -1.44 -11.57 -14.77
CA LEU A 388 -0.13 -10.92 -14.70
C LEU A 388 0.75 -11.28 -15.91
N ALA A 389 0.79 -12.55 -16.31
CA ALA A 389 1.53 -13.01 -17.49
C ALA A 389 0.98 -12.37 -18.78
N MET A 390 -0.33 -12.24 -18.89
CA MET A 390 -0.98 -11.54 -20.02
C MET A 390 -0.61 -10.05 -20.06
N PHE A 391 -0.55 -9.39 -18.91
CA PHE A 391 -0.12 -8.00 -18.83
C PHE A 391 1.34 -7.82 -19.26
N VAL A 392 2.24 -8.70 -18.83
CA VAL A 392 3.65 -8.71 -19.30
C VAL A 392 3.69 -8.87 -20.83
N ARG A 393 2.87 -9.76 -21.39
CA ARG A 393 2.77 -9.93 -22.85
C ARG A 393 2.27 -8.68 -23.58
N PHE A 394 1.35 -7.92 -22.98
CA PHE A 394 0.84 -6.67 -23.55
C PHE A 394 1.90 -5.57 -23.58
N GLU A 395 2.69 -5.45 -22.53
CA GLU A 395 3.79 -4.46 -22.48
C GLU A 395 4.91 -4.78 -23.50
N PHE A 396 5.13 -6.06 -23.80
CA PHE A 396 5.98 -6.50 -24.91
C PHE A 396 5.19 -6.77 -26.21
N GLY A 397 4.04 -6.11 -26.40
CA GLY A 397 3.19 -6.24 -27.59
C GLY A 397 3.91 -5.96 -28.91
N HIS A 398 4.87 -5.05 -28.89
CA HIS A 398 5.70 -4.66 -30.04
C HIS A 398 6.72 -5.72 -30.48
N LEU A 399 7.03 -6.71 -29.64
CA LEU A 399 7.96 -7.79 -29.96
C LEU A 399 7.22 -9.04 -30.45
N SER A 400 7.87 -9.75 -31.38
CA SER A 400 7.43 -11.09 -31.76
C SER A 400 7.64 -12.07 -30.60
N ASP A 401 6.91 -13.18 -30.59
CA ASP A 401 7.03 -14.17 -29.51
C ASP A 401 8.46 -14.73 -29.41
N VAL A 402 9.13 -14.94 -30.55
CA VAL A 402 10.51 -15.45 -30.59
C VAL A 402 11.49 -14.47 -29.96
N GLU A 403 11.37 -13.18 -30.27
CA GLU A 403 12.22 -12.12 -29.68
C GLU A 403 11.97 -11.99 -28.18
N LEU A 404 10.72 -12.09 -27.73
CA LEU A 404 10.37 -12.06 -26.31
C LEU A 404 11.00 -13.22 -25.54
N PHE A 405 10.96 -14.43 -26.08
CA PHE A 405 11.61 -15.60 -25.47
C PHE A 405 13.15 -15.51 -25.46
N GLN A 406 13.74 -14.70 -26.33
CA GLN A 406 15.19 -14.50 -26.41
C GLN A 406 15.68 -13.28 -25.63
N LEU A 407 14.78 -12.52 -25.00
CA LEU A 407 15.12 -11.32 -24.26
C LEU A 407 15.92 -11.65 -23.00
N LYS A 408 17.20 -11.28 -23.02
CA LYS A 408 18.13 -11.44 -21.89
C LYS A 408 17.90 -10.37 -20.81
N ILE A 409 18.29 -10.71 -19.60
CA ILE A 409 18.30 -9.79 -18.45
C ILE A 409 19.45 -8.79 -18.64
N ASP A 410 19.17 -7.69 -19.34
CA ASP A 410 20.11 -6.59 -19.55
C ASP A 410 19.45 -5.27 -19.13
N SER A 411 20.20 -4.43 -18.41
CA SER A 411 19.77 -3.09 -18.01
C SER A 411 19.91 -2.13 -19.20
N THR A 412 18.90 -2.10 -20.07
CA THR A 412 18.84 -1.14 -21.18
C THR A 412 17.93 0.02 -20.82
N LYS A 413 18.38 1.25 -21.07
CA LYS A 413 17.54 2.43 -20.93
C LYS A 413 16.35 2.34 -21.89
N VAL A 414 15.13 2.33 -21.35
CA VAL A 414 13.91 2.37 -22.14
C VAL A 414 13.30 3.75 -22.02
N ALA A 415 13.53 4.59 -23.03
CA ALA A 415 12.83 5.87 -23.14
C ALA A 415 11.32 5.59 -23.28
N THR A 416 10.56 5.99 -22.27
CA THR A 416 9.12 5.75 -22.17
C THR A 416 8.41 7.08 -22.03
N GLY A 417 7.32 7.27 -22.79
CA GLY A 417 6.50 8.47 -22.68
C GLY A 417 5.72 8.49 -21.36
N GLY A 418 5.50 9.68 -20.78
CA GLY A 418 4.86 9.81 -19.45
C GLY A 418 3.48 9.16 -19.34
N TYR A 419 2.71 9.09 -20.44
CA TYR A 419 1.43 8.37 -20.46
C TYR A 419 1.59 6.86 -20.17
N VAL A 420 2.64 6.24 -20.73
CA VAL A 420 2.93 4.80 -20.52
C VAL A 420 3.32 4.56 -19.06
N GLU A 421 4.08 5.48 -18.46
CA GLU A 421 4.49 5.38 -17.05
C GLU A 421 3.27 5.46 -16.12
N VAL A 422 2.39 6.44 -16.33
CA VAL A 422 1.16 6.57 -15.54
C VAL A 422 0.27 5.35 -15.70
N ARG A 423 0.09 4.81 -16.92
CA ARG A 423 -0.67 3.58 -17.15
C ARG A 423 -0.07 2.40 -16.37
N ARG A 424 1.26 2.21 -16.45
CA ARG A 424 1.97 1.16 -15.71
C ARG A 424 1.79 1.33 -14.20
N THR A 425 1.85 2.55 -13.68
CA THR A 425 1.61 2.81 -12.26
C THR A 425 0.19 2.45 -11.85
N VAL A 426 -0.84 2.89 -12.59
CA VAL A 426 -2.23 2.58 -12.25
C VAL A 426 -2.46 1.07 -12.23
N VAL A 427 -1.92 0.34 -13.21
CA VAL A 427 -2.02 -1.13 -13.24
C VAL A 427 -1.21 -1.75 -12.10
N CYS A 428 -0.03 -1.23 -11.77
CA CYS A 428 0.80 -1.71 -10.67
C CYS A 428 0.08 -1.59 -9.32
N VAL A 429 -0.41 -0.39 -8.99
CA VAL A 429 -1.19 -0.15 -7.77
C VAL A 429 -2.44 -1.03 -7.76
N SER A 430 -3.15 -1.14 -8.89
CA SER A 430 -4.32 -2.02 -9.02
C SER A 430 -3.97 -3.48 -8.70
N PHE A 431 -2.86 -4.00 -9.23
CA PHE A 431 -2.41 -5.36 -8.99
C PHE A 431 -1.98 -5.59 -7.54
N VAL A 432 -1.34 -4.62 -6.89
CA VAL A 432 -1.04 -4.70 -5.45
C VAL A 432 -2.32 -4.69 -4.62
N LEU A 433 -3.30 -3.87 -4.95
CA LEU A 433 -4.60 -3.90 -4.27
C LEU A 433 -5.32 -5.24 -4.49
N CYS A 434 -5.21 -5.83 -5.69
CA CYS A 434 -5.74 -7.16 -5.98
C CYS A 434 -5.11 -8.23 -5.10
N THR A 435 -3.79 -8.21 -4.88
CA THR A 435 -3.13 -9.21 -4.04
C THR A 435 -3.41 -9.03 -2.55
N LEU A 436 -3.59 -7.78 -2.09
CA LEU A 436 -3.91 -7.48 -0.69
C LEU A 436 -5.36 -7.85 -0.33
N PHE A 437 -6.32 -7.50 -1.19
CA PHE A 437 -7.75 -7.58 -0.88
C PHE A 437 -8.48 -8.73 -1.58
N GLY A 438 -7.91 -9.32 -2.64
CA GLY A 438 -8.57 -10.36 -3.46
C GLY A 438 -9.00 -11.60 -2.69
N THR A 439 -8.28 -11.95 -1.63
CA THR A 439 -8.60 -13.09 -0.76
C THR A 439 -9.03 -12.67 0.66
N GLY A 440 -9.09 -11.37 0.96
CA GLY A 440 -9.45 -10.86 2.27
C GLY A 440 -8.34 -10.91 3.34
N ASN A 441 -7.08 -11.12 2.94
CA ASN A 441 -5.96 -11.38 3.85
C ASN A 441 -5.65 -10.23 4.84
N PHE A 442 -6.04 -9.00 4.51
CA PHE A 442 -5.79 -7.85 5.38
C PHE A 442 -6.83 -7.67 6.49
N ALA A 443 -8.12 -7.70 6.15
CA ALA A 443 -9.20 -7.71 7.15
C ALA A 443 -9.12 -8.96 8.04
N SER A 444 -8.57 -10.06 7.51
CA SER A 444 -8.36 -11.29 8.25
C SER A 444 -7.15 -11.28 9.19
N ILE A 445 -6.29 -10.25 9.24
CA ILE A 445 -5.22 -10.19 10.26
C ILE A 445 -5.85 -10.11 11.66
N ASN A 446 -6.95 -9.35 11.78
CA ASN A 446 -7.69 -9.21 13.04
C ASN A 446 -8.63 -10.39 13.34
N SER A 447 -9.00 -11.19 12.34
CA SER A 447 -9.85 -12.39 12.47
C SER A 447 -9.12 -13.68 12.08
N PHE A 448 -7.79 -13.67 12.20
CA PHE A 448 -6.96 -14.73 11.66
C PHE A 448 -7.19 -16.05 12.37
N ASN A 449 -7.40 -17.11 11.59
CA ASN A 449 -7.50 -18.46 12.10
C ASN A 449 -6.09 -19.07 12.20
N PRO A 450 -5.60 -19.41 13.43
CA PRO A 450 -4.26 -19.99 13.62
C PRO A 450 -4.03 -21.28 12.83
N SER A 451 -5.10 -21.96 12.41
CA SER A 451 -5.02 -23.20 11.62
C SER A 451 -4.25 -23.05 10.30
N THR A 452 -4.13 -21.83 9.76
CA THR A 452 -3.40 -21.55 8.51
C THR A 452 -1.93 -21.88 8.62
N LEU A 453 -1.39 -21.81 9.84
CA LEU A 453 0.03 -21.99 10.10
C LEU A 453 0.34 -23.36 10.70
N ASN A 454 -0.64 -24.25 10.84
CA ASN A 454 -0.44 -25.57 11.44
C ASN A 454 0.65 -26.39 10.73
N LEU A 455 0.81 -26.19 9.41
CA LEU A 455 1.85 -26.83 8.61
C LEU A 455 3.27 -26.33 8.96
N PHE A 456 3.42 -25.14 9.54
CA PHE A 456 4.71 -24.55 9.90
C PHE A 456 4.98 -24.58 11.41
N ILE A 457 3.95 -24.34 12.21
CA ILE A 457 4.06 -24.13 13.65
C ILE A 457 2.94 -24.92 14.34
N SER A 458 3.30 -25.60 15.43
CA SER A 458 2.32 -26.31 16.28
C SER A 458 2.07 -25.63 17.63
N VAL A 459 3.02 -24.81 18.08
CA VAL A 459 2.94 -24.07 19.33
C VAL A 459 2.68 -22.61 19.02
N PHE A 460 1.61 -22.06 19.59
CA PHE A 460 1.26 -20.66 19.38
C PHE A 460 2.44 -19.74 19.73
N SER A 461 2.93 -19.02 18.73
CA SER A 461 4.01 -18.03 18.87
C SER A 461 3.64 -16.78 18.07
N PRO A 462 3.16 -15.71 18.74
CA PRO A 462 2.53 -14.58 18.06
C PRO A 462 3.47 -13.87 17.07
N PHE A 463 4.76 -13.78 17.41
CA PHE A 463 5.75 -13.12 16.54
C PHE A 463 6.06 -13.92 15.27
N ILE A 464 6.31 -15.23 15.38
CA ILE A 464 6.62 -16.06 14.21
C ILE A 464 5.38 -16.20 13.32
N MET A 465 4.20 -16.33 13.94
CA MET A 465 2.93 -16.30 13.23
C MET A 465 2.71 -15.00 12.45
N ALA A 466 2.97 -13.84 13.06
CA ALA A 466 2.91 -12.56 12.38
C ALA A 466 3.91 -12.47 11.20
N ILE A 467 5.14 -12.96 11.37
CA ILE A 467 6.15 -12.98 10.29
C ILE A 467 5.70 -13.85 9.11
N LEU A 468 5.18 -15.06 9.36
CA LEU A 468 4.67 -15.94 8.30
C LEU A 468 3.46 -15.35 7.58
N LEU A 469 2.61 -14.62 8.29
CA LEU A 469 1.47 -13.92 7.70
C LEU A 469 1.89 -12.75 6.82
N ILE A 470 2.83 -11.94 7.29
CA ILE A 470 3.42 -10.87 6.50
C ILE A 470 4.10 -11.48 5.26
N LEU A 471 4.84 -12.58 5.41
CA LEU A 471 5.45 -13.28 4.29
C LEU A 471 4.40 -13.76 3.27
N LYS A 472 3.30 -14.36 3.73
CA LYS A 472 2.18 -14.78 2.86
C LYS A 472 1.61 -13.62 2.06
N LEU A 473 1.50 -12.43 2.67
CA LEU A 473 1.04 -11.21 2.02
C LEU A 473 2.06 -10.67 1.00
N LEU A 474 3.36 -10.75 1.34
CA LEU A 474 4.44 -10.23 0.50
C LEU A 474 4.72 -11.10 -0.74
N ILE A 475 4.47 -12.42 -0.70
CA ILE A 475 4.78 -13.32 -1.83
C ILE A 475 4.08 -12.87 -3.14
N PRO A 476 2.75 -12.68 -3.20
CA PRO A 476 2.10 -12.24 -4.43
C PRO A 476 2.52 -10.82 -4.85
N ILE A 477 2.77 -9.92 -3.89
CA ILE A 477 3.27 -8.56 -4.19
C ILE A 477 4.67 -8.64 -4.82
N LEU A 478 5.54 -9.51 -4.32
CA LEU A 478 6.87 -9.76 -4.89
C LEU A 478 6.77 -10.27 -6.33
N LEU A 479 5.80 -11.16 -6.63
CA LEU A 479 5.55 -11.62 -8.00
C LEU A 479 5.09 -10.48 -8.92
N VAL A 480 4.19 -9.61 -8.45
CA VAL A 480 3.81 -8.38 -9.18
C VAL A 480 5.03 -7.50 -9.40
N SER A 481 5.82 -7.20 -8.36
CA SER A 481 7.05 -6.42 -8.47
C SER A 481 8.01 -7.04 -9.49
N SER A 482 8.13 -8.36 -9.54
CA SER A 482 9.00 -9.03 -10.50
C SER A 482 8.56 -8.91 -11.95
N ALA A 483 7.25 -8.95 -12.19
CA ALA A 483 6.69 -8.65 -13.51
C ALA A 483 6.95 -7.19 -13.90
N PHE A 484 6.77 -6.22 -13.00
CA PHE A 484 7.03 -4.81 -13.30
C PHE A 484 8.52 -4.50 -13.48
N ALA A 485 9.40 -5.11 -12.69
CA ALA A 485 10.85 -4.99 -12.87
C ALA A 485 11.27 -5.53 -14.25
N SER A 486 10.63 -6.62 -14.70
CA SER A 486 10.86 -7.19 -16.03
C SER A 486 10.39 -6.27 -17.17
N ILE A 487 9.20 -5.67 -17.05
CA ILE A 487 8.62 -4.72 -18.02
C ILE A 487 9.51 -3.48 -18.18
N ILE A 488 10.11 -3.03 -17.08
CA ILE A 488 10.99 -1.86 -17.03
C ILE A 488 12.45 -2.22 -17.36
N ARG A 489 12.73 -3.49 -17.70
CA ARG A 489 14.08 -4.01 -18.03
C ARG A 489 15.13 -3.69 -16.97
N PHE A 490 14.73 -3.71 -15.70
CA PHE A 490 15.62 -3.50 -14.56
C PHE A 490 16.36 -2.15 -14.56
N ASP A 491 15.87 -1.16 -15.31
CA ASP A 491 16.46 0.17 -15.35
C ASP A 491 16.19 0.93 -14.05
N PRO A 492 17.23 1.35 -13.29
CA PRO A 492 17.06 1.99 -11.99
C PRO A 492 16.31 3.31 -12.07
N GLU A 493 16.53 4.11 -13.13
CA GLU A 493 15.85 5.40 -13.33
C GLU A 493 14.34 5.18 -13.51
N SER A 494 13.97 4.20 -14.33
CA SER A 494 12.56 3.86 -14.58
C SER A 494 11.89 3.16 -13.40
N ILE A 495 12.62 2.36 -12.62
CA ILE A 495 12.16 1.82 -11.33
C ILE A 495 11.84 2.96 -10.36
N GLN A 496 12.75 3.93 -10.22
CA GLN A 496 12.54 5.10 -9.38
C GLN A 496 11.30 5.88 -9.83
N ARG A 497 11.13 6.12 -11.14
CA ARG A 497 9.94 6.80 -11.68
C ARG A 497 8.65 6.06 -11.36
N LEU A 498 8.59 4.73 -11.57
CA LEU A 498 7.42 3.93 -11.23
C LEU A 498 7.07 4.03 -9.74
N CYS A 499 8.08 3.94 -8.86
CA CYS A 499 7.91 4.08 -7.42
C CYS A 499 7.41 5.48 -7.03
N CYS A 500 7.97 6.54 -7.61
CA CYS A 500 7.53 7.92 -7.38
C CYS A 500 6.09 8.15 -7.84
N PHE A 501 5.71 7.66 -9.02
CA PHE A 501 4.32 7.73 -9.46
C PHE A 501 3.40 6.93 -8.53
N SER A 502 3.79 5.73 -8.11
CA SER A 502 3.01 4.93 -7.16
C SER A 502 2.83 5.64 -5.83
N LEU A 503 3.88 6.30 -5.35
CA LEU A 503 3.88 7.07 -4.11
C LEU A 503 2.87 8.23 -4.18
N ILE A 504 2.73 8.91 -5.33
CA ILE A 504 1.69 9.93 -5.53
C ILE A 504 0.29 9.34 -5.29
N PHE A 505 -0.03 8.21 -5.94
CA PHE A 505 -1.35 7.58 -5.77
C PHE A 505 -1.61 7.15 -4.32
N THR A 506 -0.63 6.53 -3.66
CA THR A 506 -0.77 6.08 -2.27
C THR A 506 -0.85 7.24 -1.29
N ASP A 507 -0.15 8.35 -1.52
CA ASP A 507 -0.16 9.49 -0.62
C ASP A 507 -1.49 10.24 -0.67
N PHE A 508 -2.10 10.36 -1.86
CA PHE A 508 -3.48 10.84 -1.98
C PHE A 508 -4.46 9.93 -1.23
N MET A 509 -4.31 8.61 -1.37
CA MET A 509 -5.14 7.64 -0.67
C MET A 509 -4.96 7.73 0.86
N SER A 510 -3.72 7.88 1.33
CA SER A 510 -3.38 8.09 2.75
C SER A 510 -3.95 9.40 3.28
N MET A 511 -3.91 10.48 2.50
CA MET A 511 -4.53 11.75 2.85
C MET A 511 -6.06 11.60 3.03
N CYS A 512 -6.74 10.81 2.19
CA CYS A 512 -8.15 10.50 2.37
C CYS A 512 -8.40 9.72 3.67
N PHE A 513 -7.62 8.67 3.94
CA PHE A 513 -7.77 7.88 5.16
C PHE A 513 -7.46 8.66 6.44
N PHE A 514 -6.51 9.60 6.39
CA PHE A 514 -6.21 10.46 7.53
C PHE A 514 -7.45 11.24 8.02
N HIS A 515 -8.27 11.74 7.09
CA HIS A 515 -9.51 12.43 7.45
C HIS A 515 -10.64 11.48 7.88
N GLN A 516 -10.52 10.19 7.54
CA GLN A 516 -11.48 9.15 7.93
C GLN A 516 -11.10 8.43 9.23
N LEU A 517 -9.99 8.81 9.88
CA LEU A 517 -9.57 8.22 11.16
C LEU A 517 -10.66 8.39 12.22
N LYS A 518 -11.07 7.27 12.81
CA LYS A 518 -12.06 7.21 13.88
C LYS A 518 -11.36 7.16 15.23
N ASP A 519 -11.72 8.09 16.11
CA ASP A 519 -11.28 8.16 17.51
C ASP A 519 -12.38 7.74 18.50
N ASP A 520 -13.59 7.50 18.01
CA ASP A 520 -14.74 6.99 18.77
C ASP A 520 -15.29 5.70 18.16
N GLY A 521 -16.02 4.92 18.95
CA GLY A 521 -16.72 3.70 18.53
C GLY A 521 -16.14 2.44 19.15
N SER A 522 -16.29 1.30 18.47
CA SER A 522 -15.68 0.06 18.95
C SER A 522 -14.17 0.09 18.77
N TRP A 523 -13.44 -0.62 19.63
CA TRP A 523 -11.99 -0.80 19.47
C TRP A 523 -11.61 -1.39 18.10
N LEU A 524 -12.49 -2.21 17.53
CA LEU A 524 -12.33 -2.76 16.20
C LEU A 524 -12.42 -1.68 15.12
N ASP A 525 -13.41 -0.78 15.19
CA ASP A 525 -13.56 0.31 14.22
C ASP A 525 -12.37 1.27 14.24
N ILE A 526 -11.89 1.60 15.44
CA ILE A 526 -10.71 2.44 15.65
C ILE A 526 -9.49 1.74 15.03
N GLY A 527 -9.27 0.47 15.40
CA GLY A 527 -8.14 -0.33 14.89
C GLY A 527 -8.17 -0.50 13.37
N MET A 528 -9.34 -0.70 12.77
CA MET A 528 -9.51 -0.81 11.31
C MET A 528 -9.15 0.51 10.61
N SER A 529 -9.63 1.65 11.12
CA SER A 529 -9.32 2.96 10.52
C SER A 529 -7.81 3.28 10.54
N ILE A 530 -7.13 2.96 11.65
CA ILE A 530 -5.68 3.13 11.78
C ILE A 530 -4.93 2.19 10.83
N SER A 531 -5.38 0.93 10.75
CA SER A 531 -4.75 -0.08 9.90
C SER A 531 -4.86 0.27 8.42
N GLN A 532 -6.01 0.77 7.97
CA GLN A 532 -6.21 1.26 6.60
C GLN A 532 -5.24 2.39 6.24
N PHE A 533 -5.08 3.37 7.14
CA PHE A 533 -4.14 4.47 6.96
C PHE A 533 -2.68 3.99 6.87
N ILE A 534 -2.25 3.12 7.79
CA ILE A 534 -0.88 2.59 7.81
C ILE A 534 -0.60 1.75 6.56
N VAL A 535 -1.53 0.89 6.13
CA VAL A 535 -1.29 0.06 4.93
C VAL A 535 -1.21 0.90 3.67
N SER A 536 -2.03 1.94 3.53
CA SER A 536 -1.92 2.87 2.42
C SER A 536 -0.50 3.44 2.29
N MET A 537 0.09 3.88 3.42
CA MET A 537 1.48 4.35 3.47
C MET A 537 2.51 3.24 3.21
N CYS A 538 2.28 2.04 3.75
CA CYS A 538 3.21 0.93 3.60
C CYS A 538 3.24 0.37 2.17
N ILE A 539 2.20 0.55 1.34
CA ILE A 539 2.17 0.04 -0.05
C ILE A 539 3.31 0.63 -0.88
N SER A 540 3.56 1.94 -0.82
CA SER A 540 4.63 2.58 -1.60
C SER A 540 6.01 2.13 -1.12
N LEU A 541 6.20 2.02 0.20
CA LEU A 541 7.44 1.50 0.78
C LEU A 541 7.67 0.03 0.41
N ALA A 542 6.64 -0.81 0.51
CA ALA A 542 6.70 -2.21 0.14
C ALA A 542 7.02 -2.37 -1.35
N LEU A 543 6.40 -1.59 -2.22
CA LEU A 543 6.70 -1.57 -3.64
C LEU A 543 8.16 -1.20 -3.91
N LEU A 544 8.69 -0.13 -3.29
CA LEU A 544 10.08 0.27 -3.44
C LEU A 544 11.05 -0.86 -3.06
N VAL A 545 10.83 -1.45 -1.87
CA VAL A 545 11.68 -2.52 -1.35
C VAL A 545 11.58 -3.78 -2.20
N LEU A 546 10.36 -4.22 -2.55
CA LEU A 546 10.14 -5.44 -3.32
C LEU A 546 10.58 -5.29 -4.78
N LEU A 547 10.46 -4.11 -5.40
CA LEU A 547 10.96 -3.87 -6.76
C LEU A 547 12.49 -3.90 -6.78
N SER A 548 13.14 -3.32 -5.76
CA SER A 548 14.59 -3.43 -5.59
C SER A 548 15.02 -4.88 -5.36
N ILE A 549 14.41 -5.59 -4.41
CA ILE A 549 14.70 -7.01 -4.15
C ILE A 549 14.50 -7.83 -5.41
N SER A 550 13.39 -7.63 -6.12
CA SER A 550 13.11 -8.37 -7.34
C SER A 550 14.12 -8.09 -8.45
N SER A 551 14.60 -6.86 -8.59
CA SER A 551 15.65 -6.53 -9.57
C SER A 551 16.93 -7.31 -9.27
N HIS A 552 17.34 -7.35 -8.00
CA HIS A 552 18.50 -8.11 -7.57
C HIS A 552 18.30 -9.63 -7.74
N LEU A 553 17.14 -10.17 -7.36
CA LEU A 553 16.83 -11.59 -7.49
C LEU A 553 16.85 -12.05 -8.95
N MET A 554 16.22 -11.28 -9.85
CA MET A 554 16.18 -11.60 -11.27
C MET A 554 17.56 -11.53 -11.93
N ALA A 555 18.39 -10.55 -11.53
CA ALA A 555 19.76 -10.40 -12.02
C ALA A 555 20.75 -11.41 -11.41
N PHE A 556 20.38 -12.06 -10.30
CA PHE A 556 21.26 -12.98 -9.60
C PHE A 556 21.42 -14.29 -10.38
N ASP A 557 22.64 -14.55 -10.86
CA ASP A 557 22.99 -15.77 -11.57
C ASP A 557 24.16 -16.48 -10.87
N LEU A 558 23.84 -17.57 -10.17
CA LEU A 558 24.82 -18.35 -9.40
C LEU A 558 25.82 -19.06 -10.34
N LEU A 559 25.37 -19.49 -11.52
CA LEU A 559 26.18 -20.20 -12.50
C LEU A 559 27.21 -19.27 -13.17
N ARG A 560 26.83 -18.01 -13.46
CA ARG A 560 27.76 -16.98 -13.98
C ARG A 560 28.88 -16.68 -12.98
N LYS A 561 28.57 -16.55 -11.69
CA LYS A 561 29.57 -16.31 -10.63
C LYS A 561 30.48 -17.52 -10.36
N ALA A 562 29.99 -18.74 -10.53
CA ALA A 562 30.81 -19.95 -10.41
C ALA A 562 31.74 -20.16 -11.62
N ALA A 563 31.37 -19.67 -12.80
CA ALA A 563 32.19 -19.74 -14.02
C ALA A 563 33.29 -18.66 -14.08
N THR A 564 33.05 -17.46 -13.51
CA THR A 564 34.04 -16.37 -13.50
C THR A 564 35.42 -16.71 -12.91
N PRO A 565 35.57 -17.45 -11.78
CA PRO A 565 36.89 -17.80 -11.28
C PRO A 565 37.64 -18.82 -12.15
N ARG A 566 36.94 -19.65 -12.94
CA ARG A 566 37.57 -20.62 -13.85
C ARG A 566 38.07 -19.98 -15.13
N LEU A 567 37.30 -19.05 -15.70
CA LEU A 567 37.71 -18.33 -16.90
C LEU A 567 38.90 -17.38 -16.63
N SER A 568 38.95 -16.75 -15.45
CA SER A 568 40.13 -15.96 -15.06
C SER A 568 41.37 -16.83 -14.88
N GLN A 569 41.24 -18.05 -14.33
CA GLN A 569 42.35 -18.99 -14.20
C GLN A 569 42.82 -19.56 -15.54
N GLU A 570 41.90 -19.84 -16.48
CA GLU A 570 42.26 -20.25 -17.85
C GLU A 570 42.99 -19.12 -18.60
N ILE A 571 42.51 -17.88 -18.52
CA ILE A 571 43.16 -16.72 -19.13
C ILE A 571 44.54 -16.44 -18.50
N GLU A 572 44.69 -16.60 -17.18
CA GLU A 572 46.00 -16.50 -16.51
C GLU A 572 46.94 -17.64 -16.91
N SER A 573 46.42 -18.86 -17.10
CA SER A 573 47.24 -20.01 -17.52
C SER A 573 47.73 -19.88 -18.98
N VAL A 574 46.88 -19.35 -19.86
CA VAL A 574 47.23 -19.08 -21.27
C VAL A 574 48.22 -17.91 -21.38
N ASN A 575 48.06 -16.87 -20.57
CA ASN A 575 49.04 -15.78 -20.53
C ASN A 575 50.39 -16.23 -19.96
N ARG A 576 50.41 -17.15 -18.96
CA ARG A 576 51.67 -17.72 -18.46
C ARG A 576 52.37 -18.63 -19.46
N SER A 577 51.63 -19.40 -20.27
CA SER A 577 52.24 -20.22 -21.32
C SER A 577 52.81 -19.36 -22.47
N LEU A 578 52.14 -18.26 -22.82
CA LEU A 578 52.65 -17.31 -23.82
C LEU A 578 53.92 -16.59 -23.34
N LEU A 579 53.98 -16.24 -22.05
CA LEU A 579 55.18 -15.63 -21.44
C LEU A 579 56.36 -16.61 -21.31
N SER A 580 56.10 -17.91 -21.11
CA SER A 580 57.18 -18.92 -21.06
C SER A 580 57.76 -19.26 -22.43
N ASP A 581 56.96 -19.14 -23.50
CA ASP A 581 57.43 -19.39 -24.86
C ASP A 581 58.26 -18.21 -25.42
N ASP A 582 57.99 -16.98 -24.97
CA ASP A 582 58.78 -15.79 -25.32
C ASP A 582 60.13 -15.69 -24.55
N GLU A 583 60.28 -16.34 -23.39
CA GLU A 583 61.57 -16.43 -22.67
C GLU A 583 62.48 -17.57 -23.18
N ALA A 584 61.95 -18.46 -24.02
CA ALA A 584 62.67 -19.61 -24.59
C ALA A 584 63.12 -19.41 -26.06
N ALA A 585 62.81 -18.25 -26.66
CA ALA A 585 63.28 -17.80 -27.96
C ALA A 585 64.35 -16.70 -27.80
#